data_AF-A0A256Y9A5-F1
#
_entry.id   AF-A0A256Y9A5-F1
#
_cell.length_a   1.000
_cell.length_b   1.000
_cell.length_c   1.000
_cell.angle_alpha   90.00
_cell.angle_beta   90.00
_cell.angle_gamma   90.00
#
_symmetry.space_group_name_H-M   'P 1'
#
loop_
_entity.id
_entity.type
_entity.pdbx_description
1 polymer ?
#
loop_
_entity_poly.entity_id
_entity_poly.type
_entity_poly.pdbx_seq_one_letter_code
_entity_poly.pdbx_strand_id
1 'polypeptide(L)'
;MLYIMKIILGFAVLLLGFPIGDLLARYTSEELDAWRGLFKILILISMGGAIIGLILKNDFLLFSSLFINIVTSRSLKKQNVKKRIKKPSKH
;
A
#
# COMPACT_ATOMS: atom_id res chain seq x y z
N MET A 1 14.75 25.05 7.62
CA MET A 1 13.42 25.25 6.99
C MET A 1 13.10 24.18 5.94
N LEU A 2 13.97 23.91 4.95
CA LEU A 2 13.71 22.92 3.88
C LEU A 2 13.55 21.46 4.35
N TYR A 3 14.26 21.03 5.40
CA TYR A 3 14.18 19.66 5.91
C TYR A 3 12.79 19.28 6.45
N ILE A 4 12.20 20.18 7.25
CA ILE A 4 10.87 20.00 7.82
C ILE A 4 9.81 19.93 6.71
N MET A 5 9.95 20.74 5.65
CA MET A 5 9.06 20.67 4.49
C MET A 5 9.12 19.32 3.77
N LYS A 6 10.31 18.72 3.62
CA LYS A 6 10.44 17.39 2.99
C LYS A 6 9.72 16.29 3.79
N ILE A 7 9.83 16.32 5.12
CA ILE A 7 9.13 15.37 6.00
C ILE A 7 7.62 15.57 5.91
N ILE A 8 7.14 16.82 5.98
CA ILE A 8 5.71 17.14 5.87
C ILE A 8 5.16 16.67 4.53
N LEU A 9 5.89 16.92 3.43
CA LEU A 9 5.50 16.48 2.10
C LEU A 9 5.46 14.95 2.01
N GLY A 10 6.48 14.25 2.51
CA GLY A 10 6.50 12.79 2.56
C GLY A 10 5.33 12.22 3.35
N PHE A 11 4.97 12.85 4.48
CA PHE A 11 3.82 12.46 5.29
C PHE A 11 2.49 12.71 4.57
N ALA A 12 2.35 13.85 3.88
CA ALA A 12 1.17 14.16 3.07
C ALA A 12 0.99 13.14 1.94
N VAL A 13 2.08 12.78 1.25
CA VAL A 13 2.05 11.75 0.20
C VAL A 13 1.68 10.37 0.76
N LEU A 14 2.22 9.99 1.92
CA LEU A 14 1.84 8.76 2.62
C LEU A 14 0.33 8.71 2.94
N LEU A 15 -0.24 9.81 3.42
CA LEU A 15 -1.67 9.91 3.71
C LEU A 15 -2.53 9.73 2.45
N LEU A 16 -2.08 10.24 1.30
CA LEU A 16 -2.74 10.01 0.01
C LEU A 16 -2.72 8.54 -0.42
N GLY A 17 -1.79 7.74 0.09
CA GLY A 17 -1.74 6.30 -0.18
C GLY A 17 -3.02 5.57 0.26
N PHE A 18 -3.72 6.06 1.29
CA PHE A 18 -4.97 5.47 1.77
C PHE A 18 -6.13 5.59 0.77
N PRO A 19 -6.54 6.80 0.32
CA PRO A 19 -7.59 6.94 -0.69
C PRO A 19 -7.18 6.30 -2.02
N ILE A 20 -5.91 6.44 -2.43
CA ILE A 20 -5.42 5.81 -3.67
C ILE A 20 -5.55 4.28 -3.60
N GLY A 21 -5.18 3.65 -2.48
CA GLY A 21 -5.37 2.22 -2.29
C GLY A 21 -6.83 1.77 -2.33
N ASP A 22 -7.76 2.59 -1.81
CA ASP A 22 -9.21 2.28 -1.90
C ASP A 22 -9.73 2.40 -3.34
N LEU A 23 -9.25 3.40 -4.09
CA LEU A 23 -9.59 3.56 -5.51
C LEU A 23 -9.04 2.40 -6.33
N LEU A 24 -7.78 2.02 -6.13
CA LEU A 24 -7.16 0.90 -6.82
C LEU A 24 -7.98 -0.38 -6.62
N ALA A 25 -8.37 -0.70 -5.39
CA ALA A 25 -9.22 -1.87 -5.13
C ALA A 25 -10.55 -1.86 -5.87
N ARG A 26 -11.10 -0.68 -6.18
CA ARG A 26 -12.37 -0.55 -6.90
C ARG A 26 -12.18 -0.77 -8.39
N TYR A 27 -11.17 -0.15 -9.00
CA TYR A 27 -10.94 -0.20 -10.44
C TYR A 27 -10.25 -1.50 -10.89
N THR A 28 -9.35 -2.06 -10.09
CA THR A 28 -8.58 -3.27 -10.44
C THR A 28 -9.03 -4.51 -9.65
N SER A 29 -10.31 -4.57 -9.25
CA SER A 29 -10.86 -5.65 -8.42
C SER A 29 -10.57 -7.06 -8.96
N GLU A 30 -10.59 -7.26 -10.27
CA GLU A 30 -10.40 -8.57 -10.92
C GLU A 30 -8.92 -8.94 -11.02
N GLU A 31 -8.08 -8.00 -11.48
CA GLU A 31 -6.63 -8.14 -11.57
C GLU A 31 -6.01 -8.39 -10.19
N LEU A 32 -6.44 -7.63 -9.18
CA LEU A 32 -5.98 -7.77 -7.81
C LEU A 32 -6.32 -9.15 -7.23
N ASP A 33 -7.36 -9.79 -7.75
CA ASP A 33 -7.76 -11.14 -7.34
C ASP A 33 -6.93 -12.22 -8.03
N ALA A 34 -6.67 -12.07 -9.33
CA ALA A 34 -5.78 -12.94 -10.08
C ALA A 34 -4.34 -12.87 -9.55
N TRP A 35 -3.87 -11.67 -9.21
CA TRP A 35 -2.49 -11.40 -8.81
C TRP A 35 -2.28 -11.28 -7.30
N ARG A 36 -3.28 -11.67 -6.50
CA ARG A 36 -3.28 -11.53 -5.04
C ARG A 36 -2.00 -12.05 -4.36
N GLY A 37 -1.44 -13.15 -4.86
CA GLY A 37 -0.18 -13.72 -4.36
C GLY A 37 1.00 -12.77 -4.58
N LEU A 38 1.12 -12.21 -5.79
CA LEU A 38 2.16 -11.23 -6.11
C LEU A 38 2.00 -9.94 -5.32
N PHE A 39 0.78 -9.46 -5.09
CA PHE A 39 0.55 -8.26 -4.27
C PHE A 39 1.00 -8.46 -2.82
N LYS A 40 0.87 -9.68 -2.26
CA LYS A 40 1.44 -10.00 -0.94
C LYS A 40 2.97 -10.01 -0.95
N ILE A 41 3.57 -10.55 -2.01
CA ILE A 41 5.04 -10.52 -2.18
C ILE A 41 5.51 -9.07 -2.31
N LEU A 42 4.79 -8.22 -3.04
CA LEU A 42 5.07 -6.80 -3.17
C LEU A 42 5.03 -6.08 -1.81
N ILE A 43 4.07 -6.42 -0.94
CA ILE A 43 4.05 -5.92 0.44
C ILE A 43 5.31 -6.33 1.19
N LEU A 44 5.72 -7.60 1.07
CA LEU A 44 6.93 -8.09 1.75
C LEU A 44 8.20 -7.39 1.24
N ILE A 45 8.35 -7.26 -0.08
CA ILE A 45 9.49 -6.57 -0.70
C ILE A 45 9.51 -5.09 -0.33
N SER A 46 8.37 -4.41 -0.38
CA SER A 46 8.28 -3.00 0.02
C SER A 46 8.54 -2.79 1.51
N MET A 47 8.17 -3.76 2.36
CA MET A 47 8.55 -3.72 3.78
C MET A 47 10.06 -3.85 3.96
N GLY A 48 10.71 -4.76 3.21
CA GLY A 48 12.17 -4.87 3.15
C GLY A 48 12.84 -3.58 2.63
N GLY A 49 12.30 -3.00 1.56
CA GLY A 49 12.77 -1.74 0.99
C GLY A 49 12.65 -0.56 1.97
N ALA A 50 11.60 -0.51 2.78
CA ALA A 50 11.46 0.49 3.84
C ALA A 50 12.53 0.33 4.92
N ILE A 51 12.80 -0.91 5.36
CA ILE A 51 13.85 -1.21 6.35
C ILE A 51 15.23 -0.84 5.79
N ILE A 52 15.53 -1.23 4.54
CA ILE A 52 16.80 -0.88 3.87
C ILE A 52 16.94 0.64 3.74
N GLY A 53 15.87 1.34 3.32
CA GLY A 53 15.84 2.79 3.22
C GLY A 53 16.11 3.48 4.55
N LEU A 54 15.58 2.94 5.65
CA LEU A 54 15.83 3.44 6.99
C LEU A 54 17.30 3.26 7.41
N ILE A 55 17.88 2.07 7.19
CA ILE A 55 19.29 1.78 7.52
C ILE A 55 20.23 2.69 6.73
N LEU A 56 19.95 2.90 5.44
CA LEU A 56 20.73 3.74 4.55
C LEU A 56 20.47 5.25 4.73
N LYS A 57 19.57 5.64 5.64
CA LYS A 57 19.12 7.03 5.84
C LYS A 57 18.67 7.69 4.53
N ASN A 58 18.04 6.91 3.65
CA ASN A 58 17.54 7.36 2.36
C ASN A 58 16.03 7.60 2.45
N ASP A 59 15.66 8.85 2.68
CA ASP A 59 14.26 9.30 2.80
C ASP A 59 13.43 8.87 1.58
N PHE A 60 13.98 9.00 0.37
CA PHE A 60 13.25 8.67 -0.85
C PHE A 60 12.89 7.18 -0.92
N LEU A 61 13.85 6.30 -0.63
CA LEU A 61 13.62 4.85 -0.62
C LEU A 61 12.65 4.45 0.49
N LEU A 62 12.79 5.05 1.68
CA LEU A 62 11.90 4.82 2.81
C LEU A 62 10.46 5.21 2.49
N PHE A 63 10.23 6.47 2.10
CA PHE A 63 8.88 6.99 1.84
C PHE A 63 8.22 6.31 0.64
N SER A 64 8.96 6.03 -0.44
CA SER A 64 8.42 5.33 -1.61
C SER A 64 8.01 3.89 -1.27
N SER A 65 8.86 3.19 -0.53
CA SER A 65 8.59 1.81 -0.12
C SER A 65 7.39 1.74 0.83
N LEU A 66 7.31 2.65 1.80
CA LEU A 66 6.15 2.75 2.70
C LEU A 66 4.87 3.14 1.94
N PHE A 67 4.95 4.07 0.99
CA PHE A 67 3.80 4.46 0.17
C PHE A 67 3.24 3.28 -0.62
N ILE A 68 4.10 2.54 -1.34
CA ILE A 68 3.71 1.34 -2.08
C ILE A 68 3.10 0.32 -1.13
N ASN A 69 3.71 0.10 0.05
CA ASN A 69 3.19 -0.83 1.04
C ASN A 69 1.78 -0.44 1.49
N ILE A 70 1.54 0.83 1.84
CA ILE A 70 0.23 1.34 2.27
C ILE A 70 -0.82 1.17 1.18
N VAL A 71 -0.53 1.62 -0.05
CA VAL A 71 -1.46 1.53 -1.19
C VAL A 71 -1.84 0.07 -1.46
N THR A 72 -0.84 -0.80 -1.52
CA THR A 72 -0.99 -2.23 -1.83
C THR A 72 -1.76 -2.95 -0.72
N SER A 73 -1.37 -2.73 0.53
CA SER A 73 -2.03 -3.30 1.71
C SER A 73 -3.47 -2.84 1.84
N ARG A 74 -3.74 -1.55 1.62
CA ARG A 74 -5.09 -0.99 1.68
C ARG A 74 -5.97 -1.56 0.58
N SER A 75 -5.43 -1.66 -0.63
CA SER A 75 -6.13 -2.22 -1.78
C SER A 75 -6.57 -3.67 -1.52
N LEU A 76 -5.62 -4.52 -1.09
CA LEU A 76 -5.91 -5.92 -0.74
C LEU A 76 -6.90 -6.05 0.44
N LYS A 77 -6.76 -5.21 1.48
CA LYS A 77 -7.69 -5.20 2.62
C LYS A 77 -9.12 -4.89 2.18
N LYS A 78 -9.31 -3.90 1.32
CA LYS A 78 -10.65 -3.52 0.83
C LYS A 78 -11.27 -4.63 -0.02
N GLN A 79 -10.48 -5.28 -0.87
CA GLN A 79 -10.93 -6.41 -1.68
C GLN A 79 -11.35 -7.61 -0.81
N ASN A 80 -10.62 -7.90 0.28
CA ASN A 80 -11.01 -8.92 1.26
C ASN A 80 -12.37 -8.64 1.88
N VAL A 81 -12.63 -7.38 2.25
CA VAL A 81 -13.94 -6.96 2.77
C VAL A 81 -15.02 -7.15 1.70
N LYS A 82 -14.78 -6.73 0.45
CA LYS A 82 -15.71 -6.91 -0.67
C LYS A 82 -16.03 -8.38 -0.96
N LYS A 83 -15.02 -9.27 -0.91
CA LYS A 83 -15.21 -10.73 -1.04
C LYS A 83 -16.04 -11.33 0.08
N ARG A 84 -15.80 -10.93 1.33
CA ARG A 84 -16.56 -11.43 2.49
C ARG A 84 -18.04 -11.06 2.41
N ILE A 85 -18.36 -9.85 1.96
CA ILE A 85 -19.75 -9.38 1.79
C ILE A 85 -20.45 -10.13 0.65
N LYS A 86 -19.73 -10.46 -0.44
CA LYS A 86 -20.31 -11.16 -1.61
C LYS A 86 -20.46 -12.68 -1.43
N LYS A 87 -19.88 -13.30 -0.39
CA LYS A 87 -19.99 -14.74 -0.19
C LYS A 87 -21.37 -15.02 0.44
N PRO A 88 -22.34 -15.65 -0.26
CA PRO A 88 -23.60 -16.00 0.37
C PRO A 88 -23.31 -16.96 1.52
N SER A 89 -23.94 -16.72 2.67
CA SER A 89 -23.95 -17.62 3.81
C SER A 89 -24.50 -18.97 3.35
N LYS A 90 -23.62 -19.89 2.94
CA LYS A 90 -23.96 -21.29 2.83
C LYS A 90 -23.99 -21.84 4.25
N HIS A 91 -25.17 -21.81 4.85
CA HIS A 91 -25.55 -22.68 5.95
C HIS A 91 -26.59 -23.66 5.43
#